data_AF-A0AAP8N7W7-F1
#
_entry.id   AF-A0AAP8N7W7-F1
#
_cell.length_a   1.000
_cell.length_b   1.000
_cell.length_c   1.000
_cell.angle_alpha   90.00
_cell.angle_beta   90.00
_cell.angle_gamma   90.00
#
_symmetry.space_group_name_H-M   'P 1'
#
loop_
_entity.id
_entity.type
_entity.pdbx_description
1 polymer ?
#
loop_
_entity_poly.entity_id
_entity_poly.type
_entity_poly.pdbx_seq_one_letter_code
_entity_poly.pdbx_strand_id
1 'polypeptide(L)'
;DGTGVVVATIDTGVDVNHPSLKNQYRGLNTDGTFTHTYNWLDLVGNSPLPVDTFGHGTHVTGTIVGYDPKTDTRTGVAPGARWIAVRAFSENGALDTDLLKAGEWLLAPQDEKGTPHPEMAPDIINNSWASSSTLN
;
A
#
# COMPACT_ATOMS: atom_id res chain seq x y z
N ASP A 1 15.71 3.42 -10.62
CA ASP A 1 14.60 4.20 -10.04
C ASP A 1 13.38 3.34 -9.68
N GLY A 2 13.42 2.01 -9.89
CA GLY A 2 12.34 1.11 -9.48
C GLY A 2 11.30 0.83 -10.56
N THR A 3 11.45 1.36 -11.79
CA THR A 3 10.51 1.05 -12.88
C THR A 3 10.33 -0.45 -13.09
N GLY A 4 9.07 -0.87 -13.20
CA GLY A 4 8.68 -2.27 -13.35
C GLY A 4 8.47 -3.02 -12.04
N VAL A 5 8.85 -2.44 -10.90
CA VAL A 5 8.68 -3.03 -9.56
C VAL A 5 7.39 -2.53 -8.92
N VAL A 6 6.69 -3.42 -8.23
CA VAL A 6 5.56 -3.10 -7.35
C VAL A 6 5.96 -3.35 -5.90
N VAL A 7 5.79 -2.31 -5.07
CA VAL A 7 6.01 -2.41 -3.62
C VAL A 7 4.68 -2.34 -2.89
N ALA A 8 4.46 -3.25 -1.95
CA ALA A 8 3.34 -3.20 -1.04
C ALA A 8 3.76 -2.67 0.33
N THR A 9 2.83 -1.99 0.99
CA THR A 9 2.94 -1.63 2.40
C THR A 9 1.82 -2.29 3.21
N ILE A 10 2.17 -2.86 4.37
CA ILE A 10 1.20 -3.22 5.42
C ILE A 10 1.37 -2.17 6.50
N ASP A 11 0.42 -1.23 6.61
CA ASP A 11 0.60 -0.04 7.46
C ASP A 11 -0.77 0.60 7.84
N THR A 12 -0.81 1.90 8.18
CA THR A 12 -2.03 2.67 8.48
C THR A 12 -2.84 3.05 7.24
N GLY A 13 -2.37 2.67 6.06
CA GLY A 13 -2.93 2.99 4.75
C GLY A 13 -2.06 3.96 3.96
N VAL A 14 -2.58 4.47 2.84
CA VAL A 14 -1.89 5.46 1.99
C VAL A 14 -2.90 6.45 1.43
N ASP A 15 -2.61 7.75 1.52
CA ASP A 15 -3.40 8.76 0.80
C ASP A 15 -3.12 8.71 -0.71
N VAL A 16 -4.05 8.13 -1.48
CA VAL A 16 -3.96 8.03 -2.94
C VAL A 16 -4.01 9.38 -3.66
N ASN A 17 -4.52 10.42 -3.01
CA ASN A 17 -4.61 11.76 -3.61
C ASN A 17 -3.36 12.61 -3.36
N HIS A 18 -2.40 12.12 -2.56
CA HIS A 18 -1.17 12.84 -2.28
C HIS A 18 -0.42 13.12 -3.60
N PRO A 19 -0.03 14.39 -3.89
CA PRO A 19 0.56 14.77 -5.18
C PRO A 19 1.78 13.94 -5.58
N SER A 20 2.59 13.54 -4.59
CA SER A 20 3.80 12.74 -4.78
C SER A 20 3.57 11.23 -4.83
N LEU A 21 2.34 10.73 -4.64
CA LEU A 21 2.04 9.29 -4.60
C LEU A 21 1.00 8.84 -5.62
N LYS A 22 0.08 9.73 -6.00
CA LYS A 22 -1.04 9.41 -6.89
C LYS A 22 -0.58 8.71 -8.17
N ASN A 23 0.48 9.23 -8.80
CA ASN A 23 0.96 8.72 -10.09
C ASN A 23 1.70 7.39 -9.99
N GLN A 24 2.13 7.02 -8.79
CA GLN A 24 2.80 5.75 -8.52
C GLN A 24 1.80 4.68 -8.06
N TYR A 25 0.54 5.02 -7.78
CA TYR A 25 -0.44 4.02 -7.40
C TYR A 25 -0.66 3.03 -8.55
N ARG A 26 -0.48 1.73 -8.31
CA ARG A 26 -0.59 0.70 -9.35
C ARG A 26 -1.96 0.71 -10.02
N GLY A 27 -3.00 0.97 -9.24
CA GLY A 27 -4.39 1.06 -9.68
C GLY A 27 -4.80 2.35 -10.40
N LEU A 28 -3.89 3.31 -10.62
CA LEU A 28 -4.20 4.49 -11.44
C LEU A 28 -4.27 4.11 -12.92
N ASN A 29 -5.43 4.34 -13.53
CA ASN A 29 -5.71 4.12 -14.95
C ASN A 29 -5.31 5.33 -15.81
N THR A 30 -5.17 5.12 -17.13
CA THR A 30 -4.78 6.18 -18.08
C THR A 30 -5.80 7.30 -18.22
N ASP A 31 -7.07 7.03 -17.92
CA ASP A 31 -8.17 8.01 -17.91
C ASP A 31 -8.26 8.81 -16.58
N GLY A 32 -7.37 8.53 -15.63
CA GLY A 32 -7.34 9.17 -14.32
C GLY A 32 -8.27 8.55 -13.28
N THR A 33 -9.00 7.49 -13.64
CA THR A 33 -9.79 6.68 -12.69
C THR A 33 -8.90 5.72 -11.90
N PHE A 34 -9.48 5.07 -10.89
CA PHE A 34 -8.79 4.09 -10.06
C PHE A 34 -9.45 2.72 -10.13
N THR A 35 -8.62 1.68 -10.20
CA THR A 35 -8.99 0.28 -9.98
C THR A 35 -8.38 -0.17 -8.65
N HIS A 36 -9.22 -0.35 -7.64
CA HIS A 36 -8.77 -0.75 -6.29
C HIS A 36 -8.65 -2.26 -6.12
N THR A 37 -9.39 -3.03 -6.92
CA THR A 37 -9.24 -4.49 -7.00
C THR A 37 -7.77 -4.85 -7.22
N TYR A 38 -7.26 -5.78 -6.41
CA TYR A 38 -5.84 -6.17 -6.32
C TYR A 38 -4.84 -5.13 -5.79
N ASN A 39 -5.24 -3.87 -5.59
CA ASN A 39 -4.32 -2.77 -5.29
C ASN A 39 -4.52 -2.15 -3.90
N TRP A 40 -5.65 -2.43 -3.26
CA TRP A 40 -6.00 -1.90 -1.96
C TRP A 40 -6.82 -2.90 -1.16
N LEU A 41 -6.48 -3.04 0.11
CA LEU A 41 -7.27 -3.76 1.10
C LEU A 41 -7.30 -2.93 2.39
N ASP A 42 -8.48 -2.73 2.96
CA ASP A 42 -8.64 -2.11 4.28
C ASP A 42 -9.22 -3.13 5.25
N LEU A 43 -8.41 -3.57 6.21
CA LEU A 43 -8.80 -4.50 7.28
C LEU A 43 -9.30 -3.77 8.54
N VAL A 44 -9.25 -2.45 8.57
CA VAL A 44 -9.58 -1.62 9.73
C VAL A 44 -10.95 -0.97 9.56
N GLY A 45 -11.12 -0.20 8.48
CA GLY A 45 -12.29 0.65 8.28
C GLY A 45 -13.18 0.25 7.10
N ASN A 46 -12.80 -0.80 6.34
CA ASN A 46 -13.45 -1.19 5.08
C ASN A 46 -13.59 -0.01 4.08
N SER A 47 -12.63 0.91 4.06
CA SER A 47 -12.65 2.01 3.09
C SER A 47 -12.55 1.47 1.67
N PRO A 48 -13.44 1.88 0.74
CA PRO A 48 -13.40 1.43 -0.65
C PRO A 48 -12.25 2.07 -1.46
N LEU A 49 -11.60 3.10 -0.91
CA LEU A 49 -10.50 3.83 -1.52
C LEU A 49 -9.27 3.77 -0.58
N PRO A 50 -8.03 3.83 -1.10
CA PRO A 50 -6.86 4.00 -0.27
C PRO A 50 -6.93 5.31 0.49
N VAL A 51 -6.89 5.18 1.81
CA VAL A 51 -6.92 6.28 2.76
C VAL A 51 -5.91 6.01 3.85
N ASP A 52 -5.38 7.09 4.43
CA ASP A 52 -4.55 7.03 5.62
C ASP A 52 -5.02 8.10 6.58
N THR A 53 -5.58 7.67 7.71
CA THR A 53 -6.11 8.59 8.72
C THR A 53 -5.06 8.98 9.77
N PHE A 54 -3.85 8.40 9.69
CA PHE A 54 -2.79 8.61 10.66
C PHE A 54 -1.52 9.21 10.04
N GLY A 55 -1.23 8.87 8.79
CA GLY A 55 -0.13 9.43 7.99
C GLY A 55 1.15 8.61 7.98
N HIS A 56 1.29 7.61 8.86
CA HIS A 56 2.50 6.79 8.95
C HIS A 56 2.73 6.00 7.65
N GLY A 57 1.74 5.28 7.16
CA GLY A 57 1.84 4.52 5.92
C GLY A 57 2.05 5.39 4.68
N THR A 58 1.45 6.58 4.64
CA THR A 58 1.70 7.59 3.59
C THR A 58 3.15 8.07 3.61
N HIS A 59 3.70 8.37 4.79
CA HIS A 59 5.10 8.78 4.95
C HIS A 59 6.08 7.68 4.53
N VAL A 60 5.84 6.45 4.99
CA VAL A 60 6.63 5.26 4.60
C VAL A 60 6.59 5.07 3.09
N THR A 61 5.40 5.08 2.48
CA THR A 61 5.24 4.92 1.03
C THR A 61 5.92 6.05 0.26
N GLY A 62 5.86 7.30 0.74
CA GLY A 62 6.57 8.45 0.17
C GLY A 62 8.09 8.33 0.20
N THR A 63 8.63 7.68 1.22
CA THR A 63 10.07 7.35 1.29
C THR A 63 10.47 6.33 0.23
N ILE A 64 9.57 5.41 -0.13
CA ILE A 64 9.81 4.40 -1.15
C ILE A 64 9.66 4.98 -2.56
N VAL A 65 8.49 5.54 -2.89
CA VAL A 65 8.11 5.87 -4.28
C VAL A 65 7.79 7.35 -4.54
N GLY A 66 7.97 8.23 -3.55
CA GLY A 66 7.55 9.63 -3.66
C GLY A 66 8.11 10.37 -4.88
N TYR A 67 7.23 10.86 -5.75
CA TYR A 67 7.56 11.73 -6.88
C TYR A 67 6.39 12.63 -7.29
N ASP A 68 6.59 13.94 -7.21
CA ASP A 68 5.64 14.95 -7.71
C ASP A 68 6.08 15.47 -9.09
N PRO A 69 5.37 15.12 -10.18
CA PRO A 69 5.72 15.56 -11.52
C PRO A 69 5.41 17.04 -11.79
N LYS A 70 4.59 17.72 -10.96
CA LYS A 70 4.32 19.15 -11.14
C LYS A 70 5.53 19.99 -10.78
N THR A 71 6.30 19.54 -9.81
CA THR A 71 7.49 20.22 -9.29
C THR A 71 8.79 19.51 -9.69
N ASP A 72 8.69 18.34 -10.33
CA ASP A 72 9.77 17.39 -10.59
C ASP A 72 10.54 16.98 -9.30
N THR A 73 9.87 16.99 -8.16
CA THR A 73 10.47 16.67 -6.86
C THR A 73 10.45 15.17 -6.63
N ARG A 74 11.63 14.55 -6.51
CA ARG A 74 11.81 13.12 -6.21
C ARG A 74 12.25 12.95 -4.76
N THR A 75 11.35 12.49 -3.90
CA THR A 75 11.64 12.20 -2.48
C THR A 75 11.83 10.71 -2.22
N GLY A 76 11.25 9.85 -3.05
CA GLY A 76 11.35 8.41 -2.95
C GLY A 76 12.71 7.89 -3.42
N VAL A 77 13.16 6.78 -2.81
CA VAL A 77 14.34 6.04 -3.26
C VAL A 77 14.11 5.39 -4.64
N ALA A 78 12.88 4.94 -4.90
CA ALA A 78 12.45 4.26 -6.11
C ALA A 78 11.21 4.95 -6.73
N PRO A 79 11.35 6.19 -7.23
CA PRO A 79 10.23 7.01 -7.70
C PRO A 79 9.54 6.47 -8.98
N GLY A 80 10.17 5.52 -9.68
CA GLY A 80 9.61 4.84 -10.85
C GLY A 80 8.85 3.55 -10.52
N ALA A 81 8.92 3.07 -9.27
CA ALA A 81 8.15 1.91 -8.82
C ALA A 81 6.67 2.27 -8.64
N ARG A 82 5.82 1.24 -8.64
CA ARG A 82 4.38 1.36 -8.38
C ARG A 82 4.09 0.85 -6.97
N TRP A 83 3.01 1.33 -6.35
CA TRP A 83 2.61 0.87 -5.02
C TRP A 83 1.20 0.27 -4.97
N ILE A 84 1.04 -0.68 -4.05
CA ILE A 84 -0.24 -1.17 -3.51
C ILE A 84 -0.17 -1.12 -1.98
N ALA A 85 -1.31 -1.21 -1.30
CA ALA A 85 -1.29 -1.12 0.17
C ALA A 85 -2.38 -1.96 0.83
N VAL A 86 -2.05 -2.45 2.02
CA VAL A 86 -3.01 -2.99 2.98
C VAL A 86 -3.01 -2.07 4.21
N ARG A 87 -4.16 -1.54 4.55
CA ARG A 87 -4.38 -0.88 5.83
C ARG A 87 -4.72 -1.93 6.88
N ALA A 88 -3.77 -2.22 7.74
CA ALA A 88 -3.91 -3.15 8.85
C ALA A 88 -3.80 -2.47 10.22
N PHE A 89 -3.30 -1.23 10.26
CA PHE A 89 -3.12 -0.46 11.49
C PHE A 89 -4.19 0.63 11.64
N SER A 90 -4.78 0.66 12.84
CA SER A 90 -5.56 1.79 13.35
C SER A 90 -4.68 2.65 14.26
N GLU A 91 -5.25 3.73 14.82
CA GLU A 91 -4.61 4.51 15.89
C GLU A 91 -4.26 3.67 17.14
N ASN A 92 -4.93 2.53 17.33
CA ASN A 92 -4.73 1.62 18.45
C ASN A 92 -3.77 0.46 18.13
N GLY A 93 -3.12 0.48 16.96
CA GLY A 93 -2.30 -0.62 16.46
C GLY A 93 -3.04 -1.57 15.53
N ALA A 94 -2.52 -2.79 15.38
CA ALA A 94 -3.04 -3.85 14.52
C ALA A 94 -3.27 -5.14 15.31
N LEU A 95 -4.18 -5.99 14.79
CA LEU A 95 -4.34 -7.35 15.26
C LEU A 95 -3.43 -8.29 14.48
N ASP A 96 -2.79 -9.26 15.14
CA ASP A 96 -1.95 -10.27 14.48
C ASP A 96 -2.72 -11.02 13.39
N THR A 97 -4.01 -11.27 13.58
CA THR A 97 -4.88 -11.89 12.58
C THR A 97 -5.04 -11.05 11.31
N ASP A 98 -5.04 -9.73 11.44
CA ASP A 98 -5.15 -8.84 10.28
C ASP A 98 -3.80 -8.70 9.57
N LEU A 99 -2.69 -8.77 10.31
CA LEU A 99 -1.35 -8.85 9.72
C LEU A 99 -1.15 -10.14 8.90
N LEU A 100 -1.64 -11.28 9.42
CA LEU A 100 -1.62 -12.55 8.69
C LEU A 100 -2.48 -12.48 7.42
N LYS A 101 -3.71 -11.99 7.52
CA LYS A 101 -4.59 -11.78 6.35
C LYS A 101 -3.98 -10.83 5.33
N ALA A 102 -3.31 -9.76 5.79
CA ALA A 102 -2.64 -8.81 4.92
C ALA A 102 -1.50 -9.50 4.14
N GLY A 103 -0.69 -10.31 4.82
CA GLY A 103 0.35 -11.11 4.18
C GLY A 103 -0.21 -12.10 3.16
N GLU A 104 -1.24 -12.86 3.53
CA GLU A 104 -1.92 -13.81 2.64
C GLU A 104 -2.50 -13.12 1.39
N TRP A 105 -3.18 -11.99 1.57
CA TRP A 105 -3.74 -11.25 0.45
C TRP A 105 -2.65 -10.69 -0.46
N LEU A 106 -1.50 -10.24 0.08
CA LEU A 106 -0.40 -9.77 -0.76
C LEU A 106 0.27 -10.90 -1.54
N LEU A 107 0.24 -12.15 -1.08
CA LEU A 107 0.73 -13.29 -1.86
C LEU A 107 -0.19 -13.64 -3.04
N ALA A 108 -1.49 -13.39 -2.91
CA ALA A 108 -2.44 -13.61 -4.00
C ALA A 108 -3.66 -12.67 -3.87
N PRO A 109 -3.55 -11.42 -4.35
CA PRO A 109 -4.64 -10.46 -4.24
C PRO A 109 -5.91 -11.00 -4.90
N GLN A 110 -7.05 -10.70 -4.29
CA GLN A 110 -8.32 -11.28 -4.72
C GLN A 110 -9.11 -10.36 -5.66
N ASP A 111 -9.88 -10.97 -6.57
CA ASP A 111 -10.87 -10.28 -7.38
C ASP A 111 -12.16 -9.99 -6.58
N GLU A 112 -13.15 -9.36 -7.22
CA GLU A 112 -14.44 -9.05 -6.59
C GLU A 112 -15.23 -10.28 -6.13
N LYS A 113 -14.89 -11.48 -6.63
CA LYS A 113 -15.51 -12.77 -6.28
C LYS A 113 -14.72 -13.54 -5.23
N GLY A 114 -13.58 -12.99 -4.77
CA GLY A 114 -12.67 -13.66 -3.83
C GLY A 114 -11.72 -14.65 -4.49
N THR A 115 -11.62 -14.68 -5.83
CA THR A 115 -10.68 -15.53 -6.54
C THR A 115 -9.26 -15.01 -6.32
N PRO A 116 -8.30 -15.82 -5.85
CA PRO A 116 -6.91 -15.39 -5.65
C PRO A 116 -6.14 -15.28 -6.97
N HIS A 117 -5.36 -14.21 -7.12
CA HIS A 117 -4.52 -13.93 -8.30
C HIS A 117 -3.05 -13.70 -7.90
N PRO A 118 -2.24 -14.77 -7.74
CA PRO A 118 -0.82 -14.65 -7.41
C PRO A 118 -0.01 -13.82 -8.41
N GLU A 119 -0.45 -13.75 -9.67
CA GLU A 119 0.15 -12.90 -10.69
C GLU A 119 0.00 -11.39 -10.43
N MET A 120 -0.90 -11.01 -9.52
CA MET A 120 -1.11 -9.63 -9.08
C MET A 120 -0.34 -9.28 -7.80
N ALA A 121 0.46 -10.20 -7.25
CA ALA A 121 1.28 -9.98 -6.06
C ALA A 121 2.30 -8.83 -6.28
N PRO A 122 2.72 -8.12 -5.22
CA PRO A 122 3.84 -7.20 -5.29
C PRO A 122 5.17 -7.96 -5.33
N ASP A 123 6.24 -7.30 -5.79
CA ASP A 123 7.59 -7.86 -5.75
C ASP A 123 8.23 -7.74 -4.35
N ILE A 124 7.82 -6.72 -3.59
CA ILE A 124 8.38 -6.37 -2.29
C ILE A 124 7.25 -6.03 -1.32
N ILE A 125 7.34 -6.48 -0.07
CA ILE A 125 6.42 -6.11 1.01
C ILE A 125 7.21 -5.40 2.11
N ASN A 126 6.85 -4.15 2.39
CA ASN A 126 7.43 -3.35 3.47
C ASN A 126 6.57 -3.44 4.74
N ASN A 127 7.23 -3.75 5.86
CA ASN A 127 6.62 -3.88 7.19
C ASN A 127 7.31 -2.92 8.17
N SER A 128 6.86 -1.67 8.22
CA SER A 128 7.42 -0.63 9.11
C SER A 128 6.76 -0.64 10.49
N TRP A 129 6.61 -1.83 11.06
CA TRP A 129 5.94 -2.06 12.33
C TRP A 129 6.61 -3.21 13.07
N ALA A 130 6.42 -3.22 14.38
CA ALA A 130 6.82 -4.30 15.25
C ALA A 130 5.89 -4.28 16.48
N SER A 131 5.74 -5.43 17.13
CA SER A 131 5.18 -5.52 18.46
C SER A 131 6.23 -6.07 19.41
N SER A 132 6.19 -5.66 20.67
CA SER A 132 7.02 -6.28 21.71
C SER A 132 6.22 -7.40 22.36
N SER A 133 6.42 -8.65 21.94
CA SER A 133 6.15 -9.79 22.80
C SER A 133 7.36 -10.00 23.70
N THR A 134 7.27 -9.61 24.98
CA THR A 134 8.18 -10.21 25.97
C THR A 134 7.84 -11.69 26.03
N LEU A 135 8.67 -12.52 25.42
CA LEU A 135 8.74 -13.93 25.77
C LEU A 135 9.19 -13.99 27.24
N ASN A 136 8.24 -14.23 28.15
CA ASN A 136 8.50 -14.76 29.49
C ASN A 136 7.68 -16.04 29.62
#